data_AF-A0A947W759-F1
#
_entry.id   AF-A0A947W759-F1
#
_cell.length_a   1.000
_cell.length_b   1.000
_cell.length_c   1.000
_cell.angle_alpha   90.00
_cell.angle_beta   90.00
_cell.angle_gamma   90.00
#
_symmetry.space_group_name_H-M   'P 1'
#
loop_
_entity.id
_entity.type
_entity.pdbx_description
1 polymer ?
#
loop_
_entity_poly.entity_id
_entity_poly.type
_entity_poly.pdbx_seq_one_letter_code
_entity_poly.pdbx_strand_id
1 'polypeptide(L)' 'MEIADITDPTTPALFSSLNTDGHASGIAVEGQYAYLADLDGGLKIIKLW' A
#
# COMPACT_ATOMS: atom_id res chain seq x y z
N MET A 1 -3.84 -5.96 1.54
CA MET A 1 -2.64 -5.26 1.05
C MET A 1 -1.64 -5.18 2.19
N GLU A 2 -0.38 -5.48 1.91
CA GLU A 2 0.70 -5.36 2.90
C GLU A 2 1.70 -4.31 2.42
N ILE A 3 2.26 -3.59 3.39
CA ILE A 3 3.31 -2.60 3.20
C ILE A 3 4.50 -3.11 4.00
N ALA A 4 5.62 -3.34 3.33
CA ALA A 4 6.86 -3.77 3.95
C ALA A 4 7.87 -2.62 3.98
N ASP A 5 8.55 -2.48 5.11
CA ASP A 5 9.78 -1.71 5.21
C ASP A 5 10.91 -2.52 4.55
N ILE A 6 11.60 -1.89 3.60
CA ILE A 6 12.70 -2.47 2.81
C ILE A 6 14.02 -1.74 3.04
N THR A 7 14.16 -1.04 4.17
CA THR A 7 15.40 -0.34 4.54
C THR A 7 16.58 -1.31 4.61
N ASP A 8 16.37 -2.53 5.12
CA ASP A 8 17.25 -3.68 4.86
C ASP A 8 16.60 -4.61 3.82
N PRO A 9 17.11 -4.64 2.57
CA PRO A 9 16.53 -5.46 1.50
C PRO A 9 16.75 -6.96 1.71
N THR A 10 17.67 -7.38 2.60
CA THR A 10 17.89 -8.79 2.92
C THR A 10 16.92 -9.29 3.99
N THR A 11 16.35 -8.38 4.77
CA THR A 11 15.37 -8.68 5.83
C THR A 11 14.15 -7.73 5.80
N PRO A 12 13.30 -7.78 4.76
CA PRO A 12 12.09 -6.98 4.72
C PRO A 12 11.20 -7.23 5.95
N ALA A 13 10.67 -6.17 6.53
CA ALA A 13 9.81 -6.24 7.71
C ALA A 13 8.40 -5.75 7.37
N LEU A 14 7.36 -6.41 7.89
CA LEU A 14 6.00 -5.92 7.73
C LEU A 14 5.85 -4.59 8.48
N PHE A 15 5.59 -3.51 7.74
CA PHE A 15 5.37 -2.18 8.30
C PHE A 15 3.90 -1.96 8.66
N SER A 16 2.99 -2.35 7.76
CA SER A 16 1.54 -2.20 7.95
C SER A 16 0.75 -3.14 7.04
N SER A 17 -0.49 -3.41 7.42
CA SER A 17 -1.45 -4.14 6.60
C SER A 17 -2.79 -3.41 6.54
N LEU A 18 -3.36 -3.31 5.36
CA LEU A 18 -4.67 -2.73 5.12
C LEU A 18 -5.58 -3.75 4.42
N ASN A 19 -6.80 -3.90 4.93
CA ASN A 19 -7.83 -4.64 4.22
C ASN A 19 -8.34 -3.81 3.05
N THR A 20 -8.31 -4.42 1.87
CA THR A 20 -9.04 -3.93 0.71
C THR A 20 -10.45 -4.49 0.79
N ASP A 21 -11.44 -3.68 0.43
CA ASP A 21 -12.84 -4.11 0.44
C ASP A 21 -13.12 -5.04 -0.75
N GLY A 22 -12.33 -4.87 -1.82
CA GLY A 22 -12.30 -5.73 -2.99
C GLY A 22 -10.89 -6.09 -3.45
N HIS A 23 -10.73 -6.22 -4.77
CA HIS A 23 -9.44 -6.50 -5.39
C HIS A 23 -8.70 -5.19 -5.71
N ALA A 24 -7.47 -5.07 -5.21
CA ALA A 24 -6.54 -4.05 -5.67
C ALA A 24 -6.18 -4.28 -7.15
N SER A 25 -6.41 -3.28 -8.00
CA SER A 25 -6.13 -3.35 -9.43
C SER A 25 -4.87 -2.58 -9.85
N GLY A 26 -4.45 -1.59 -9.06
CA GLY A 26 -3.24 -0.81 -9.33
C GLY A 26 -2.84 0.08 -8.16
N ILE A 27 -1.56 0.46 -8.15
CA ILE A 27 -0.97 1.36 -7.16
C ILE A 27 -0.07 2.38 -7.86
N ALA A 28 -0.14 3.64 -7.42
CA ALA A 28 0.80 4.70 -7.78
C ALA A 28 1.33 5.38 -6.52
N VAL A 29 2.57 5.84 -6.55
CA VAL A 29 3.21 6.53 -5.43
C VAL A 29 3.60 7.94 -5.86
N GLU A 30 3.23 8.94 -5.06
CA GLU A 30 3.62 10.33 -5.25
C GLU A 30 3.98 10.95 -3.90
N GLY A 31 5.23 11.38 -3.75
CA GLY A 31 5.74 11.90 -2.48
C GLY A 31 5.58 10.87 -1.35
N GLN A 32 4.90 11.27 -0.28
CA GLN A 32 4.65 10.44 0.90
C GLN A 32 3.33 9.64 0.85
N TYR A 33 2.68 9.58 -0.32
CA TYR A 33 1.38 8.94 -0.48
C TYR A 33 1.40 7.83 -1.52
N ALA A 34 0.65 6.77 -1.23
CA ALA A 34 0.26 5.76 -2.20
C ALA A 34 -1.24 5.87 -2.50
N TYR A 35 -1.57 5.75 -3.79
CA TYR A 35 -2.93 5.75 -4.32
C TYR A 35 -3.24 4.35 -4.82
N LEU A 36 -4.17 3.69 -4.15
CA LEU A 36 -4.59 2.32 -4.46
C LEU A 36 -5.97 2.33 -5.10
N ALA A 37 -6.08 1.79 -6.31
CA ALA A 37 -7.36 1.53 -6.94
C ALA A 37 -7.92 0.19 -6.45
N ASP A 38 -8.90 0.24 -5.57
CA ASP A 38 -9.67 -0.91 -5.06
C ASP A 38 -10.97 -1.01 -5.87
N LEU A 39 -11.20 -2.12 -6.57
CA LEU A 39 -12.34 -2.27 -7.49
C LEU A 39 -13.70 -2.07 -6.79
N ASP A 40 -13.83 -2.57 -5.55
CA ASP A 40 -15.07 -2.49 -4.79
C ASP A 40 -15.04 -1.34 -3.76
N GLY A 41 -13.83 -0.97 -3.29
CA GLY A 41 -13.61 0.07 -2.29
C GLY A 41 -13.34 1.47 -2.84
N GLY A 42 -13.22 1.64 -4.16
CA GLY A 42 -12.86 2.90 -4.81
C GLY A 42 -11.38 3.27 -4.66
N LEU A 43 -11.08 4.58 -4.58
CA LEU A 43 -9.71 5.07 -4.40
C LEU A 43 -9.35 5.14 -2.91
N LYS A 44 -8.31 4.41 -2.49
CA LYS A 44 -7.73 4.50 -1.15
C LYS A 44 -6.42 5.30 -1.19
N ILE A 45 -6.25 6.24 -0.26
CA ILE A 45 -5.05 7.07 -0.12
C ILE A 45 -4.35 6.68 1.17
N ILE A 46 -3.07 6.32 1.07
CA ILE A 46 -2.28 5.78 2.18
C ILE A 46 -1.06 6.68 2.40
N LYS A 47 -0.86 7.16 3.62
CA LYS A 47 0.36 7.87 4.01
C LYS A 47 1.45 6.85 4.34
N LEU A 48 2.64 7.03 3.77
CA LEU A 48 3.76 6.10 3.90
C LEU A 48 4.78 6.51 4.97
N TRP A 49 5.05 7.81 5.13
CA TRP A 49 5.93 8.38 6.16
C TRP A 49 5.56 9.83 6.47
#